data_AF-A0A8T9Q8P4-F1
#
_entry.id   AF-A0A8T9Q8P4-F1
#
_cell.length_a   1.000
_cell.length_b   1.000
_cell.length_c   1.000
_cell.angle_alpha   90.00
_cell.angle_beta   90.00
_cell.angle_gamma   90.00
#
_symmetry.space_group_name_H-M   'P 1'
#
loop_
_entity.id
_entity.type
_entity.pdbx_description
1 polymer ?
#
loop_
_entity_poly.entity_id
_entity_poly.type
_entity_poly.pdbx_seq_one_letter_code
_entity_poly.pdbx_strand_id
1 'polypeptide(L)' 'MKKAGVFFGHELLFGRLAVVSHLGFYVYNPYKSNKFYYERIGLKYQFTRQLWGAADLKVHRGSADVVELKLGVKL' A
#
# COMPACT_ATOMS: atom_id res chain seq x y z
N MET A 1 11.42 8.05 21.54
CA MET A 1 11.91 7.28 20.38
C MET A 1 11.17 7.74 19.14
N LYS A 2 11.82 8.48 18.23
CA LYS A 2 11.19 9.00 16.99
C LYS A 2 11.72 8.21 15.81
N LYS A 3 10.83 7.52 15.08
CA LYS A 3 11.15 6.87 13.80
C LYS A 3 10.71 7.82 12.70
N ALA A 4 11.63 8.20 11.83
CA ALA A 4 11.32 8.93 10.60
C ALA A 4 11.48 7.95 9.43
N GLY A 5 10.43 7.85 8.62
CA GLY A 5 10.42 7.03 7.42
C GLY A 5 10.00 7.89 6.24
N VAL A 6 10.54 7.56 5.07
CA VAL A 6 10.14 8.16 3.80
C VAL A 6 9.43 7.07 3.02
N PHE A 7 8.24 7.37 2.54
CA PHE A 7 7.50 6.47 1.67
C PHE A 7 7.38 7.11 0.30
N PHE A 8 7.62 6.30 -0.73
CA PHE A 8 7.43 6.70 -2.11
C PHE A 8 6.38 5.80 -2.72
N GLY A 9 5.30 6.39 -3.20
CA GLY A 9 4.20 5.64 -3.80
C GLY A 9 3.83 6.16 -5.16
N HIS A 10 3.31 5.27 -5.99
CA HIS A 10 2.64 5.59 -7.23
C HIS A 10 1.21 5.04 -7.19
N GLU A 11 0.25 5.90 -7.54
CA GLU A 11 -1.12 5.49 -7.84
C GLU A 11 -1.34 5.67 -9.35
N LEU A 12 -1.54 4.55 -10.03
CA LEU A 12 -1.83 4.48 -11.45
C LEU A 12 -3.34 4.31 -11.64
N LEU A 13 -4.01 5.37 -12.08
CA LEU A 13 -5.43 5.35 -12.43
C LEU A 13 -5.62 4.95 -13.89
N PHE A 14 -6.23 3.79 -14.10
CA PHE A 14 -6.69 3.24 -15.37
C PHE A 14 -8.21 3.21 -15.44
N GLY A 15 -8.82 4.40 -15.58
CA GLY A 15 -10.27 4.56 -15.74
C GLY A 15 -11.04 4.04 -14.52
N ARG A 16 -11.49 2.78 -14.58
CA ARG A 16 -12.20 2.10 -13.48
C ARG A 16 -11.28 1.32 -12.55
N LEU A 17 -10.03 1.08 -12.91
CA LEU A 17 -9.06 0.35 -12.09
C LEU A 17 -7.98 1.32 -11.62
N ALA A 18 -7.58 1.26 -10.35
CA ALA A 18 -6.46 2.04 -9.84
C ALA A 18 -5.48 1.10 -9.14
N VAL A 19 -4.24 1.05 -9.62
CA VAL A 19 -3.18 0.27 -8.98
C VAL A 19 -2.37 1.21 -8.11
N VAL A 20 -2.24 0.87 -6.84
CA VAL A 20 -1.47 1.63 -5.86
C VAL A 20 -0.23 0.80 -5.54
N SER A 21 0.95 1.39 -5.61
CA SER A 21 2.17 0.73 -5.14
C SER A 21 2.92 1.72 -4.26
N HIS A 22 3.11 1.37 -3.00
CA HIS A 22 3.81 2.14 -2.00
C HIS A 22 5.04 1.38 -1.56
N LEU A 23 6.19 2.04 -1.65
CA LEU A 23 7.46 1.51 -1.21
C LEU A 23 8.01 2.42 -0.11
N GLY A 24 7.96 1.93 1.13
CA GLY A 24 8.38 2.65 2.32
C GLY A 24 9.78 2.27 2.75
N PHE A 25 10.66 3.26 2.92
CA PHE A 25 12.00 3.10 3.48
C PHE A 25 12.13 3.87 4.79
N TYR A 26 12.58 3.19 5.84
CA TYR A 26 12.96 3.84 7.08
C TYR A 26 14.38 4.40 6.94
N VAL A 27 14.52 5.73 6.96
CA VAL A 27 15.81 6.41 6.78
C VAL A 27 16.60 6.49 8.08
N TYR A 28 15.95 6.39 9.26
CA TYR A 28 16.64 6.56 10.55
C TYR A 28 16.35 5.43 11.55
N ASN A 29 17.40 4.67 11.89
CA ASN A 29 17.38 3.72 13.00
C ASN A 29 18.78 3.59 13.66
N PRO A 30 18.92 3.82 14.98
CA PRO A 30 20.19 3.68 15.70
C PRO A 30 20.59 2.23 16.02
N TYR A 31 19.78 1.23 15.68
CA TYR A 31 20.12 -0.19 15.86
C TYR A 31 20.55 -0.82 14.53
N LYS A 32 21.80 -1.30 14.49
CA LYS A 32 22.33 -2.20 13.46
C LYS A 32 21.44 -3.45 13.35
N SER A 33 20.41 -3.43 12.51
CA SER A 33 19.69 -4.65 12.10
C SER A 33 18.85 -4.44 10.84
N ASN A 34 19.53 -4.43 9.70
CA ASN A 34 19.20 -5.14 8.45
C ASN A 34 17.78 -5.17 7.81
N LYS A 35 16.72 -4.49 8.28
CA LYS A 35 15.37 -4.70 7.69
C LYS A 35 14.51 -3.43 7.73
N PHE A 36 14.65 -2.54 6.72
CA PHE A 36 14.08 -1.18 6.72
C PHE A 36 13.17 -0.82 5.54
N TYR A 37 12.77 -1.78 4.70
CA TYR A 37 11.85 -1.52 3.60
C TYR A 37 10.56 -2.34 3.74
N TYR A 38 9.42 -1.70 3.51
CA TYR A 38 8.13 -2.36 3.38
C TYR A 38 7.50 -1.99 2.05
N GLU A 39 6.92 -2.98 1.39
CA GLU A 39 6.18 -2.80 0.14
C GLU A 39 4.71 -2.99 0.42
N ARG A 40 3.89 -2.09 -0.11
CA ARG A 40 2.44 -2.18 -0.05
C ARG A 40 1.93 -2.03 -1.47
N ILE A 41 1.27 -3.06 -1.96
CA ILE A 41 0.67 -3.07 -3.30
C ILE A 41 -0.84 -3.14 -3.10
N GLY A 42 -1.53 -2.11 -3.55
CA GLY A 42 -2.97 -1.99 -3.56
C GLY A 42 -3.55 -2.06 -4.97
N LEU A 43 -4.78 -2.55 -5.06
CA LEU A 43 -5.50 -2.68 -6.31
C LEU A 43 -6.95 -2.30 -6.04
N LYS A 44 -7.39 -1.21 -6.64
CA LYS A 44 -8.73 -0.65 -6.52
C LYS A 44 -9.47 -0.83 -7.84
N TYR A 45 -10.73 -1.19 -7.75
CA TYR A 45 -11.61 -1.44 -8.88
C TYR A 45 -12.99 -0.83 -8.67
N GLN A 46 -13.43 0.00 -9.60
CA GLN A 46 -14.77 0.56 -9.68
C GLN A 46 -15.65 -0.34 -10.54
N PHE A 47 -16.56 -1.07 -9.88
CA PHE A 47 -17.59 -1.83 -10.56
C PHE A 47 -18.59 -0.88 -11.25
N THR A 48 -18.98 0.18 -10.54
CA THR A 48 -19.93 1.21 -11.02
C THR A 48 -19.44 2.59 -10.56
N ARG A 49 -20.03 3.69 -11.06
CA ARG A 49 -19.77 5.06 -10.54
C ARG A 49 -19.98 5.17 -9.02
N GLN A 50 -20.82 4.30 -8.46
CA GLN A 50 -21.17 4.24 -7.05
C GLN A 50 -20.38 3.14 -6.33
N LEU A 51 -20.33 1.91 -6.84
CA LEU A 51 -19.60 0.81 -6.17
C LEU A 51 -18.11 0.78 -6.53
N TRP A 52 -17.26 0.77 -5.51
CA TRP A 52 -15.84 0.50 -5.64
C TRP A 52 -15.37 -0.54 -4.62
N GLY A 53 -14.50 -1.43 -5.06
CA GLY A 53 -13.72 -2.32 -4.20
C GLY A 53 -12.25 -1.95 -4.25
N ALA A 54 -11.50 -2.25 -3.21
CA ALA A 54 -10.05 -2.21 -3.23
C ALA A 54 -9.49 -3.37 -2.41
N ALA A 55 -8.31 -3.85 -2.80
CA ALA A 55 -7.56 -4.87 -2.11
C ALA A 55 -6.14 -4.33 -1.92
N ASP A 56 -5.74 -4.09 -0.67
CA ASP A 56 -4.42 -3.61 -0.31
C ASP A 56 -3.62 -4.74 0.34
N LEU A 57 -2.54 -5.15 -0.30
CA LEU A 57 -1.62 -6.15 0.23
C LEU A 57 -0.39 -5.45 0.80
N LYS A 58 -0.17 -5.59 2.11
CA LYS A 58 1.08 -5.17 2.76
C LYS A 58 2.01 -6.37 2.85
N VAL A 59 3.15 -6.25 2.19
CA VAL A 59 4.17 -7.31 2.08
C VAL A 59 5.39 -6.90 2.91
N HIS A 60 5.85 -7.80 3.76
CA HIS A 60 7.15 -7.67 4.43
C HIS A 60 8.13 -8.68 3.81
N ARG A 61 9.10 -8.17 3.05
CA ARG A 61 10.29 -8.92 2.62
C ARG A 61 10.01 -10.29 1.97
N GLY A 62 8.97 -10.37 1.14
CA GLY A 62 8.58 -11.59 0.41
C GLY A 62 7.47 -12.42 1.05
N SER A 63 7.04 -12.09 2.28
CA SER A 63 5.86 -12.68 2.91
C SER A 63 4.70 -11.69 2.89
N ALA A 64 3.63 -12.07 2.18
CA ALA A 64 2.35 -11.40 2.21
C ALA A 64 1.77 -11.52 3.62
N ASP A 65 1.79 -10.43 4.39
CA ASP A 65 1.47 -10.46 5.81
C ASP A 65 0.01 -10.07 6.05
N VAL A 66 -0.48 -9.05 5.34
CA VAL A 66 -1.84 -8.53 5.52
C VAL A 66 -2.48 -8.21 4.18
N VAL A 67 -3.64 -8.81 3.93
CA VAL A 67 -4.58 -8.44 2.85
C VAL A 67 -5.71 -7.63 3.48
N GLU A 68 -5.82 -6.36 3.10
CA GLU A 68 -6.95 -5.49 3.43
C GLU A 68 -7.92 -5.48 2.25
N LEU A 69 -9.12 -6.02 2.42
CA LEU A 69 -10.21 -5.86 1.45
C LEU A 69 -11.09 -4.70 1.88
N LYS A 70 -11.33 -3.78 0.96
CA LYS A 70 -12.16 -2.59 1.13
C LYS A 70 -13.27 -2.64 0.12
N LEU A 71 -14.48 -2.33 0.55
CA LEU A 71 -15.64 -2.17 -0.32
C LEU A 71 -16.32 -0.89 0.11
N GLY A 72 -16.69 -0.07 -0.85
CA GLY A 72 -17.35 1.20 -0.59
C GLY A 72 -18.38 1.51 -1.66
N VAL A 73 -19.45 2.17 -1.23
CA VAL A 73 -20.42 2.78 -2.13
C VAL A 73 -20.28 4.29 -2.01
N LYS A 74 -20.18 4.95 -3.16
CA LYS A 74 -20.25 6.39 -3.32
C LYS A 74 -21.72 6.70 -3.60
N LEU A 75 -22.39 7.38 -2.66
CA LEU A 75 -23.79 7.75 -2.77
C LEU A 75 -23.95 8.90 -3.79
#